data_AF-A0A7X9XNK3-F1
#
_entry.id   AF-A0A7X9XNK3-F1
#
_cell.length_a   1.000
_cell.length_b   1.000
_cell.length_c   1.000
_cell.angle_alpha   90.00
_cell.angle_beta   90.00
_cell.angle_gamma   90.00
#
_symmetry.space_group_name_H-M   'P 1'
#
loop_
_entity.id
_entity.type
_entity.pdbx_description
1 polymer ?
#
loop_
_entity_poly.entity_id
_entity_poly.type
_entity_poly.pdbx_seq_one_letter_code
_entity_poly.pdbx_strand_id
1 'polypeptide(L)' 'MENNKEYYFITNKFLAMTMSYLLQEKYYQFEHKDYADRKVYSFKDTAKFREVLTLVQNIKNENKDTLQS' A
#
# COMPACT_ATOMS: atom_id res chain seq x y z
N MET A 1 -4.16 -6.06 22.00
CA MET A 1 -2.85 -6.42 21.42
C MET A 1 -2.53 -5.40 20.34
N GLU A 2 -1.70 -4.41 20.66
CA GLU A 2 -1.27 -3.42 19.66
C GLU A 2 -0.36 -4.11 18.64
N ASN A 3 -0.82 -4.19 17.40
CA ASN A 3 -0.01 -4.62 16.27
C ASN A 3 1.04 -3.51 16.01
N ASN A 4 2.14 -3.53 16.75
CA ASN A 4 3.32 -2.67 16.55
C ASN A 4 4.12 -3.10 15.30
N LYS A 5 3.44 -3.22 14.15
CA LYS A 5 4.16 -3.33 12.88
C LYS A 5 4.64 -1.93 12.54
N GLU A 6 5.94 -1.69 12.69
CA GLU A 6 6.57 -0.41 12.34
C GLU A 6 6.46 -0.10 10.84
N TYR A 7 6.24 -1.14 10.03
CA TYR A 7 6.18 -1.05 8.58
C TYR A 7 4.97 -1.80 7.99
N TYR A 8 4.43 -1.22 6.92
CA TYR A 8 3.40 -1.80 6.08
C TYR A 8 3.97 -2.18 4.72
N PHE A 9 3.67 -3.40 4.25
CA PHE A 9 4.18 -3.93 2.99
C PHE A 9 3.10 -3.94 1.91
N ILE A 10 3.44 -3.40 0.75
CA ILE A 10 2.64 -3.41 -0.48
C ILE A 10 3.38 -4.21 -1.55
N THR A 11 2.71 -5.13 -2.21
CA THR A 11 3.29 -5.92 -3.34
C THR A 11 2.88 -5.39 -4.71
N ASN A 12 1.80 -4.59 -4.78
CA ASN A 12 1.36 -3.96 -6.01
C ASN A 12 2.15 -2.66 -6.28
N LYS A 13 2.93 -2.64 -7.36
CA LYS A 13 3.76 -1.48 -7.73
C LYS A 13 2.94 -0.19 -7.92
N PHE A 14 1.79 -0.27 -8.57
CA PHE A 14 0.96 0.92 -8.82
C PHE A 14 0.41 1.49 -7.53
N LEU A 15 -0.08 0.64 -6.63
CA LEU A 15 -0.52 1.08 -5.31
C LEU A 15 0.62 1.72 -4.53
N ALA A 16 1.82 1.14 -4.54
CA ALA A 16 2.98 1.74 -3.87
C ALA A 16 3.33 3.13 -4.45
N MET A 17 3.33 3.28 -5.78
CA MET A 17 3.56 4.59 -6.41
C MET A 17 2.47 5.61 -6.02
N THR A 18 1.19 5.21 -6.03
CA THR A 18 0.08 6.07 -5.61
C THR A 18 0.23 6.51 -4.17
N MET A 19 0.52 5.58 -3.25
CA MET A 19 0.73 5.90 -1.83
C MET A 19 1.91 6.86 -1.64
N SER A 20 3.03 6.63 -2.34
CA SER A 20 4.19 7.52 -2.29
C SER A 20 3.87 8.94 -2.74
N TYR A 21 3.12 9.06 -3.84
CA TYR A 21 2.70 10.34 -4.38
C TYR A 21 1.77 11.10 -3.41
N LEU A 22 0.72 10.44 -2.92
CA LEU A 22 -0.27 11.06 -2.03
C LEU A 22 0.31 11.45 -0.66
N LEU A 23 1.21 10.63 -0.12
CA LEU A 23 1.83 10.90 1.18
C LEU A 23 3.03 11.86 1.09
N GLN A 24 3.59 12.05 -0.12
CA GLN A 24 4.90 12.67 -0.34
C GLN A 24 6.03 11.96 0.43
N GLU A 25 5.89 10.65 0.62
CA GLU A 25 6.83 9.81 1.35
C GLU A 25 7.45 8.77 0.43
N LYS A 26 8.74 8.48 0.63
CA LYS A 26 9.44 7.40 -0.08
C LYS A 26 9.16 6.05 0.60
N TYR A 27 9.15 4.99 -0.19
CA TYR A 27 9.15 3.62 0.30
C TYR A 27 10.51 2.95 0.07
N TYR A 28 10.81 1.93 0.88
CA TYR A 28 11.91 1.01 0.61
C TYR A 28 11.44 -0.11 -0.32
N GLN A 29 12.33 -0.62 -1.17
CA GLN A 29 12.04 -1.71 -2.10
C GLN A 29 13.02 -2.87 -1.85
N PHE A 30 12.51 -4.10 -1.78
CA PHE A 30 13.32 -5.31 -1.69
C PHE A 30 12.68 -6.46 -2.49
N GLU A 31 13.47 -7.47 -2.79
CA GLU A 31 13.00 -8.70 -3.45
C GLU A 31 12.18 -9.55 -2.48
N HIS A 32 11.12 -10.19 -2.98
CA HIS A 32 10.33 -11.11 -2.20
C HIS A 32 11.16 -12.37 -1.92
N LYS A 33 11.24 -12.80 -0.65
CA LYS A 33 12.09 -13.91 -0.22
C LYS A 33 11.88 -15.20 -1.03
N ASP A 34 10.62 -15.47 -1.37
CA ASP A 34 10.24 -16.69 -2.10
C ASP A 34 10.11 -16.51 -3.63
N TYR A 35 10.20 -15.26 -4.12
CA TYR A 35 9.95 -14.93 -5.53
C TYR A 35 10.88 -13.78 -5.96
N ALA A 36 12.07 -14.12 -6.48
CA ALA A 36 13.09 -13.15 -6.87
C ALA A 36 12.60 -12.12 -7.92
N ASP A 37 11.58 -12.45 -8.70
CA ASP A 37 10.96 -11.56 -9.68
C ASP A 37 9.94 -10.58 -9.08
N ARG A 38 9.53 -10.79 -7.82
CA ARG A 38 8.53 -9.97 -7.15
C ARG A 38 9.18 -8.97 -6.21
N LYS A 39 8.74 -7.72 -6.31
CA LYS A 39 9.18 -6.62 -5.45
C LYS A 39 8.16 -6.38 -4.33
N VAL A 40 8.68 -6.11 -3.15
CA VAL A 40 7.91 -5.65 -1.99
C VAL A 40 8.30 -4.21 -1.70
N TYR A 41 7.29 -3.37 -1.46
CA TYR A 41 7.42 -1.95 -1.17
C TYR A 41 7.01 -1.70 0.29
N SER A 42 7.91 -1.14 1.09
CA SER A 42 7.72 -0.93 2.53
C SER A 42 7.57 0.53 2.87
N PHE A 43 6.51 0.85 3.60
CA PHE A 43 6.21 2.17 4.15
C PHE A 43 6.22 2.12 5.67
N LYS A 44 6.54 3.24 6.31
CA LYS A 44 6.33 3.36 7.76
C LYS A 44 4.83 3.31 8.04
N ASP A 45 4.43 2.47 8.99
CA ASP A 45 3.02 2.35 9.35
C ASP A 45 2.63 3.47 10.33
N THR A 46 2.19 4.60 9.77
CA THR A 46 1.73 5.76 10.53
C THR A 46 0.21 5.90 10.46
N ALA A 47 -0.38 6.67 11.37
CA ALA A 47 -1.82 6.95 11.33
C ALA A 47 -2.25 7.58 9.99
N LYS A 48 -1.47 8.54 9.48
CA LYS A 48 -1.69 9.17 8.17
C LYS A 48 -1.59 8.17 7.01
N PHE A 49 -0.62 7.25 7.07
CA PHE A 49 -0.51 6.17 6.08
C PHE A 49 -1.78 5.32 6.04
N ARG A 50 -2.27 4.88 7.20
CA ARG A 50 -3.48 4.04 7.33
C ARG A 50 -4.72 4.77 6.81
N GLU A 51 -4.86 6.05 7.11
CA GLU A 51 -5.96 6.89 6.64
C GLU A 51 -5.98 6.97 5.10
N VAL A 52 -4.86 7.36 4.49
CA VAL A 52 -4.76 7.45 3.02
C VAL A 52 -4.97 6.10 2.35
N LEU A 53 -4.41 5.02 2.93
CA LEU A 53 -4.60 3.67 2.39
C LEU A 53 -6.07 3.27 2.41
N THR A 54 -6.79 3.59 3.48
CA THR A 54 -8.23 3.32 3.62
C THR A 54 -9.02 4.07 2.54
N LEU A 55 -8.72 5.35 2.30
CA LEU A 55 -9.38 6.14 1.25
C LEU A 55 -9.15 5.55 -0.14
N VAL A 56 -7.91 5.16 -0.46
CA VAL A 56 -7.58 4.53 -1.76
C VAL A 56 -8.33 3.20 -1.93
N GLN A 57 -8.44 2.41 -0.86
CA GLN A 57 -9.19 1.15 -0.89
C GLN A 57 -10.70 1.36 -1.10
N ASN A 58 -11.29 2.36 -0.45
CA ASN A 58 -12.70 2.70 -0.62
C ASN A 58 -13.01 3.08 -2.06
N ILE A 59 -12.22 3.99 -2.66
CA ILE A 59 -12.35 4.40 -4.07
C ILE A 59 -12.24 3.18 -5.00
N LYS A 60 -11.30 2.28 -4.75
CA LYS A 60 -11.13 1.06 -5.55
C LYS A 60 -12.36 0.16 -5.48
N ASN A 61 -12.98 0.04 -4.31
CA ASN A 61 -14.15 -0.82 -4.12
C ASN A 61 -15.39 -0.21 -4.78
N GLU A 62 -15.64 1.09 -4.60
CA GLU A 62 -16.74 1.81 -5.26
C GLU A 62 -16.70 1.66 -6.80
N ASN A 63 -15.50 1.76 -7.38
CA ASN A 63 -15.31 1.57 -8.82
C ASN A 63 -15.57 0.12 -9.25
N LYS A 64 -15.24 -0.87 -8.40
CA LYS A 64 -15.49 -2.27 -8.71
C LYS A 64 -16.98 -2.56 -8.77
N ASP A 65 -17.74 -2.02 -7.83
CA ASP A 65 -19.20 -2.20 -7.78
C ASP A 65 -19.88 -1.52 -8.99
N THR A 66 -19.39 -0.35 -9.39
CA THR A 66 -19.87 0.39 -10.57
C THR A 66 -19.59 -0.33 -11.90
N LEU A 67 -18.49 -1.08 -12.00
CA LEU A 67 -18.14 -1.83 -13.22
C LEU A 67 -18.87 -3.18 -13.34
N GLN A 68 -19.56 -3.62 -12.29
CA GLN A 68 -20.31 -4.88 -12.26
C GLN A 68 -21.82 -4.70 -12.43
N SER A 69 -22.31 -3.46 -12.38
CA SER A 69 -23.69 -3.03 -12.62
C SER A 69 -23.92 -2.54 -14.04
#